data_AF-A0A349LVS4-F1
#
_entry.id   AF-A0A349LVS4-F1
#
_cell.length_a   1.000
_cell.length_b   1.000
_cell.length_c   1.000
_cell.angle_alpha   90.00
_cell.angle_beta   90.00
_cell.angle_gamma   90.00
#
_symmetry.space_group_name_H-M   'P 1'
#
loop_
_entity.id
_entity.type
_entity.pdbx_description
1 polymer ?
#
loop_
_entity_poly.entity_id
_entity_poly.type
_entity_poly.pdbx_seq_one_letter_code
_entity_poly.pdbx_strand_id
1 'polypeptide(L)'
;MITGKTITGIEAVDQFGLYQMLSMHCVVVTKVLGDGQVQLRFGGIVDPSNCTIDEPDGALFYVEYEENDDFYLESVFEDTQIVLLEVV
;
A
#
# COMPACT_ATOMS: atom_id res chain seq x y z
N MET A 1 14.78 -14.86 2.72
CA MET A 1 14.68 -13.92 3.86
C MET A 1 13.75 -12.80 3.43
N ILE A 2 12.89 -12.25 4.29
CA ILE A 2 12.06 -11.09 3.89
C ILE A 2 12.84 -9.82 4.21
N THR A 3 13.05 -8.97 3.22
CA THR A 3 13.65 -7.64 3.37
C THR A 3 12.59 -6.57 3.16
N GLY A 4 12.64 -5.52 3.97
CA GLY A 4 11.75 -4.37 3.85
C GLY A 4 12.51 -3.11 3.47
N LYS A 5 11.95 -2.31 2.57
CA LYS A 5 12.48 -1.00 2.15
C LYS A 5 11.44 0.09 2.44
N THR A 6 11.79 1.01 3.35
CA THR A 6 10.97 2.19 3.59
C THR A 6 11.13 3.16 2.42
N ILE A 7 10.01 3.57 1.83
CA ILE A 7 9.95 4.37 0.62
C ILE A 7 8.62 5.15 0.57
N THR A 8 8.56 6.27 -0.14
CA THR A 8 7.27 6.94 -0.42
C THR A 8 6.56 6.31 -1.62
N GLY A 9 5.27 6.61 -1.78
CA GLY A 9 4.49 6.15 -2.93
C GLY A 9 5.13 6.58 -4.26
N ILE A 10 5.54 7.84 -4.38
CA ILE A 10 6.17 8.35 -5.61
C ILE A 10 7.52 7.70 -5.87
N GLU A 11 8.36 7.56 -4.84
CA GLU A 11 9.67 6.92 -4.98
C GLU A 11 9.54 5.45 -5.41
N ALA A 12 8.52 4.74 -4.94
CA ALA A 12 8.27 3.36 -5.33
C ALA A 12 7.86 3.26 -6.81
N VAL A 13 6.93 4.09 -7.25
CA VAL A 13 6.51 4.14 -8.66
C VAL A 13 7.67 4.54 -9.57
N ASP A 14 8.50 5.51 -9.18
CA ASP A 14 9.65 5.95 -9.98
C ASP A 14 10.74 4.88 -10.09
N GLN A 15 10.97 4.08 -9.04
CA GLN A 15 12.05 3.08 -9.02
C GLN A 15 11.67 1.76 -9.67
N PHE A 16 10.43 1.30 -9.48
CA PHE A 16 9.99 -0.02 -9.91
C PHE A 16 8.97 0.04 -11.04
N GLY A 17 8.20 1.11 -11.12
CA GLY A 17 7.06 1.23 -12.03
C GLY A 17 5.84 0.47 -11.50
N LEU A 18 4.67 1.09 -11.60
CA LEU A 18 3.41 0.56 -11.06
C LEU A 18 3.12 -0.88 -11.49
N TYR A 19 3.27 -1.19 -12.78
CA TYR A 19 2.97 -2.53 -13.29
C TYR A 19 3.85 -3.64 -12.71
N GLN A 20 5.11 -3.34 -12.36
CA GLN A 20 6.01 -4.31 -11.76
C GLN A 20 5.73 -4.51 -10.27
N MET A 21 5.11 -3.51 -9.64
CA MET A 21 4.74 -3.55 -8.22
C MET A 21 3.45 -4.32 -7.95
N LEU A 22 2.63 -4.59 -8.97
CA LEU A 22 1.41 -5.38 -8.80
C LEU A 22 1.74 -6.74 -8.17
N SER A 23 0.96 -7.14 -7.16
CA SER A 23 1.17 -8.35 -6.33
C SER A 23 2.43 -8.34 -5.44
N MET A 24 3.21 -7.25 -5.41
CA MET A 24 4.20 -7.07 -4.35
C MET A 24 3.47 -6.79 -3.02
N HIS A 25 4.07 -7.23 -1.93
CA HIS A 25 3.53 -7.00 -0.60
C HIS A 25 4.19 -5.77 0.02
N CYS A 26 3.43 -5.05 0.84
CA CYS A 26 3.94 -3.93 1.61
C CYS A 26 3.26 -3.80 2.97
N VAL A 27 3.87 -3.01 3.84
CA VAL A 27 3.22 -2.49 5.06
C VAL A 27 2.86 -1.03 4.83
N VAL A 28 1.62 -0.67 5.11
CA VAL A 28 1.09 0.69 4.99
C VAL A 28 0.50 1.16 6.33
N VAL A 29 0.57 2.46 6.59
CA VAL A 29 -0.12 3.10 7.72
C VAL A 29 -1.54 3.44 7.26
N THR A 30 -2.56 2.83 7.86
CA THR A 30 -3.97 3.12 7.53
C THR A 30 -4.60 4.14 8.46
N LYS A 31 -4.01 4.34 9.65
CA LYS A 31 -4.54 5.30 10.63
C LYS A 31 -3.48 5.79 11.59
N VAL A 32 -3.50 7.09 11.90
CA VAL A 32 -2.81 7.66 13.04
C VAL A 32 -3.82 7.88 14.17
N LEU A 33 -3.56 7.31 15.33
CA LEU A 33 -4.39 7.43 16.52
C LEU A 33 -4.02 8.70 17.30
N GLY A 34 -4.97 9.25 18.05
CA GLY A 34 -4.80 10.54 18.75
C GLY A 34 -3.75 10.52 19.88
N ASP A 35 -3.24 9.36 20.24
CA ASP A 35 -2.17 9.14 21.21
C ASP A 35 -0.78 8.94 20.55
N GLY A 36 -0.70 9.12 19.23
CA GLY A 36 0.54 8.97 18.46
C GLY A 36 0.86 7.53 18.04
N GLN A 37 0.00 6.55 18.37
CA GLN A 37 0.11 5.21 17.81
C GLN A 37 -0.31 5.21 16.32
N VAL A 38 0.24 4.27 15.56
CA VAL A 38 -0.13 4.07 14.15
C VAL A 38 -0.67 2.66 13.94
N GLN A 39 -1.74 2.58 13.17
CA GLN A 39 -2.28 1.32 12.70
C GLN A 39 -1.57 0.95 11.40
N LEU A 40 -0.90 -0.21 11.43
CA LEU A 40 -0.22 -0.77 10.27
C LEU A 40 -1.03 -1.91 9.69
N ARG A 41 -1.07 -2.01 8.38
CA ARG A 41 -1.62 -3.13 7.64
C ARG A 41 -0.60 -3.71 6.69
N PHE A 42 -0.53 -5.04 6.68
CA PHE A 42 0.17 -5.80 5.65
C PHE A 42 -0.84 -6.05 4.52
N GLY A 43 -0.43 -5.77 3.28
CA GLY A 43 -1.31 -5.94 2.14
C GLY A 43 -0.53 -6.14 0.84
N GLY A 44 -1.28 -6.42 -0.22
CA GLY A 44 -0.77 -6.56 -1.58
C GLY A 44 -1.09 -5.34 -2.42
N ILE A 45 -0.16 -4.90 -3.26
CA ILE A 45 -0.42 -3.83 -4.22
C ILE A 45 -1.29 -4.39 -5.34
N VAL A 46 -2.44 -3.76 -5.58
CA VAL A 46 -3.44 -4.24 -6.52
C VAL A 46 -3.66 -3.28 -7.67
N ASP A 47 -4.09 -3.85 -8.80
CA ASP A 47 -4.50 -3.06 -9.96
C ASP A 47 -5.87 -2.44 -9.67
N PRO A 48 -6.03 -1.10 -9.71
CA PRO A 48 -7.31 -0.45 -9.47
C PRO A 48 -8.40 -0.88 -10.45
N SER A 49 -8.06 -1.34 -11.66
CA SER A 49 -9.04 -1.84 -12.63
C SER A 49 -9.68 -3.18 -12.23
N ASN A 50 -9.04 -3.91 -11.32
CA ASN A 50 -9.58 -5.15 -10.74
C ASN A 50 -10.34 -4.91 -9.42
N CYS A 51 -10.43 -3.65 -8.98
CA CYS A 51 -11.01 -3.27 -7.70
C CYS A 51 -12.37 -2.58 -7.88
N THR A 52 -13.23 -2.70 -6.88
CA THR A 52 -14.41 -1.82 -6.77
C THR A 52 -14.03 -0.61 -5.92
N ILE A 53 -13.92 0.56 -6.55
CA ILE A 53 -13.55 1.81 -5.89
C ILE A 53 -14.76 2.74 -5.96
N ASP A 54 -15.34 3.07 -4.81
CA ASP A 54 -16.56 3.89 -4.72
C ASP A 54 -16.29 5.35 -5.14
N GLU A 55 -15.17 5.93 -4.69
CA GLU A 55 -14.75 7.29 -5.03
C GLU A 55 -13.24 7.32 -5.30
N PRO A 56 -12.80 7.52 -6.56
CA PRO A 56 -11.38 7.67 -6.86
C PRO A 56 -10.86 8.98 -6.24
N ASP A 57 -9.78 8.87 -5.47
CA ASP A 57 -9.25 9.94 -4.63
C ASP A 57 -7.91 10.53 -5.11
N GLY A 58 -7.40 10.04 -6.24
CA GLY A 58 -6.12 10.46 -6.80
C GLY A 58 -4.90 9.73 -6.23
N ALA A 59 -5.09 8.59 -5.55
CA ALA A 59 -3.99 7.71 -5.17
C ALA A 59 -3.13 7.28 -6.38
N LEU A 60 -1.83 7.10 -6.13
CA LEU A 60 -0.90 6.53 -7.11
C LEU A 60 -1.18 5.04 -7.34
N PHE A 61 -1.49 4.32 -6.25
CA PHE A 61 -1.88 2.92 -6.26
C PHE A 61 -2.61 2.56 -4.98
N TYR A 62 -3.18 1.36 -4.95
CA TYR A 62 -3.95 0.85 -3.82
C TYR A 62 -3.30 -0.40 -3.24
N VAL A 63 -3.43 -0.54 -1.92
CA VAL A 63 -2.99 -1.72 -1.18
C VAL A 63 -4.22 -2.42 -0.65
N GLU A 64 -4.45 -3.65 -1.08
CA GLU A 64 -5.51 -4.50 -0.57
C GLU A 64 -5.05 -5.23 0.68
N TYR A 65 -5.88 -5.22 1.72
CA TYR A 65 -5.67 -5.98 2.95
C TYR A 65 -6.96 -6.60 3.45
N GLU A 66 -6.84 -7.74 4.13
CA GLU A 66 -7.96 -8.45 4.73
C GLU A 66 -8.15 -8.02 6.19
N GLU A 67 -9.39 -7.72 6.57
CA GLU A 67 -9.78 -7.46 7.95
C GLU A 67 -11.24 -7.86 8.16
N ASN A 68 -11.58 -8.45 9.30
CA ASN A 68 -12.96 -8.82 9.65
C ASN A 68 -13.72 -9.63 8.56
N ASP A 69 -13.04 -10.58 7.92
CA ASP A 69 -13.56 -11.41 6.82
C ASP A 69 -13.95 -10.62 5.54
N ASP A 70 -13.43 -9.40 5.38
CA ASP A 70 -13.67 -8.54 4.22
C ASP A 70 -12.36 -7.96 3.66
N PHE A 71 -12.40 -7.50 2.40
CA PHE A 71 -11.27 -6.86 1.74
C PHE A 71 -11.42 -5.34 1.73
N TYR A 72 -10.35 -4.66 2.11
CA TYR A 72 -10.28 -3.20 2.13
C TYR A 72 -9.12 -2.72 1.27
N LEU A 73 -9.28 -1.50 0.75
CA LEU A 73 -8.25 -0.81 -0.01
C LEU A 73 -7.73 0.36 0.81
N GLU A 74 -6.41 0.46 0.93
CA GLU A 74 -5.73 1.67 1.39
C GLU A 74 -5.16 2.43 0.21
N SER A 75 -5.47 3.72 0.14
CA SER A 75 -4.97 4.64 -0.87
C SER A 75 -3.54 5.09 -0.56
N VAL A 76 -2.63 4.94 -1.51
CA VAL A 76 -1.25 5.40 -1.38
C VAL A 76 -1.02 6.63 -2.27
N PHE A 77 -0.76 7.77 -1.62
CA PHE A 77 -0.45 9.04 -2.28
C PHE A 77 1.07 9.22 -2.46
N GLU A 78 1.48 10.30 -3.14
CA GLU A 78 2.88 10.60 -3.43
C GLU A 78 3.79 10.53 -2.18
N ASP A 79 3.38 11.18 -1.10
CA ASP A 79 4.16 11.28 0.14
C ASP A 79 3.86 10.17 1.17
N THR A 80 2.93 9.25 0.86
CA THR A 80 2.59 8.17 1.79
C THR A 80 3.80 7.25 1.98
N GLN A 81 4.27 7.12 3.22
CA GLN A 81 5.35 6.20 3.57
C GLN A 81 4.82 4.78 3.64
N ILE A 82 5.49 3.87 2.93
CA ILE A 82 5.25 2.43 2.98
C ILE A 82 6.56 1.68 3.24
N VAL A 83 6.43 0.42 3.64
CA VAL A 83 7.56 -0.54 3.65
C VAL A 83 7.30 -1.58 2.58
N LEU A 84 7.96 -1.46 1.43
CA LEU A 84 7.87 -2.44 0.36
C LEU A 84 8.64 -3.70 0.76
N LEU A 85 8.04 -4.88 0.58
CA LEU A 85 8.60 -6.15 1.02
C LEU A 85 9.06 -6.97 -0.18
N GLU A 86 10.29 -7.44 -0.12
CA GLU A 86 10.91 -8.28 -1.14
C GLU A 86 11.34 -9.62 -0.53
N VAL A 87 11.16 -10.70 -1.31
CA VAL A 87 11.66 -12.04 -0.97
C VAL A 87 13.01 -12.23 -1.65
N VAL A 88 14.07 -12.36 -0.85
CA VAL A 88 15.45 -12.63 -1.28
C VAL A 88 15.83 -14.08 -1.05
#